data_AF-A0A502Y290-F1
#
_entry.id   AF-A0A502Y290-F1
#
_cell.length_a   1.000
_cell.length_b   1.000
_cell.length_c   1.000
_cell.angle_alpha   90.00
_cell.angle_beta   90.00
_cell.angle_gamma   90.00
#
_symmetry.space_group_name_H-M   'P 1'
#
loop_
_entity.id
_entity.type
_entity.pdbx_description
1 polymer ?
#
loop_
_entity_poly.entity_id
_entity_poly.type
_entity_poly.pdbx_seq_one_letter_code
_entity_poly.pdbx_strand_id
1 'polypeptide(L)'
;MRTVRRSQLREIVPLSDTTIYEMEQRGEFPRRFNLTPRCVVWDLGEVEAWIQERRNASSAGSIELAPGPDVRSRKRRPVKSDRG
;
A
#
# COMPACT_ATOMS: atom_id res chain seq x y z
N MET A 1 -23.28 -6.26 -2.88
CA MET A 1 -22.26 -5.57 -2.07
C MET A 1 -21.67 -6.56 -1.08
N ARG A 2 -20.35 -6.77 -1.14
CA ARG A 2 -19.62 -7.65 -0.23
C ARG A 2 -18.68 -6.78 0.59
N THR A 3 -18.69 -6.93 1.91
CA THR A 3 -17.85 -6.14 2.82
C THR A 3 -16.70 -6.98 3.36
N VAL A 4 -15.52 -6.38 3.46
CA VAL A 4 -14.35 -7.01 4.08
C VAL A 4 -14.05 -6.40 5.44
N ARG A 5 -13.73 -7.29 6.39
CA ARG A 5 -13.20 -6.90 7.70
C ARG A 5 -11.68 -6.77 7.60
N ARG A 6 -11.09 -6.10 8.58
CA ARG A 6 -9.65 -5.85 8.66
C ARG A 6 -8.76 -7.09 8.48
N SER A 7 -9.16 -8.23 9.02
CA SER A 7 -8.44 -9.50 8.83
C SER A 7 -8.39 -9.93 7.37
N GLN A 8 -9.55 -9.93 6.69
CA GLN A 8 -9.65 -10.25 5.26
C GLN A 8 -8.99 -9.20 4.38
N LEU A 9 -9.08 -7.93 4.76
CA LEU A 9 -8.43 -6.85 4.02
C LEU A 9 -6.93 -7.07 3.94
N ARG A 10 -6.30 -7.56 5.02
CA ARG A 10 -4.86 -7.83 5.08
C ARG A 10 -4.42 -9.01 4.22
N GLU A 11 -5.32 -9.94 3.91
CA GLU A 11 -5.06 -11.04 2.98
C GLU A 11 -5.03 -10.55 1.52
N ILE A 12 -5.86 -9.55 1.20
CA ILE A 12 -5.98 -8.98 -0.15
C ILE A 12 -4.93 -7.90 -0.38
N VAL A 13 -4.80 -6.99 0.59
CA VAL A 13 -3.89 -5.85 0.58
C VAL A 13 -2.86 -6.10 1.69
N PRO A 14 -1.66 -6.58 1.36
CA PRO A 14 -0.61 -6.88 2.34
C PRO A 14 0.08 -5.61 2.86
N LEU A 15 -0.69 -4.58 3.20
CA LEU A 15 -0.24 -3.34 3.82
C LEU A 15 -0.48 -3.37 5.33
N SER A 16 0.27 -2.55 6.06
CA SER A 16 0.06 -2.37 7.48
C SER A 16 -1.19 -1.55 7.75
N ASP A 17 -1.83 -1.77 8.90
CA ASP A 17 -3.02 -1.00 9.30
C ASP A 17 -2.72 0.51 9.38
N THR A 18 -1.52 0.87 9.81
CA THR A 18 -1.06 2.27 9.89
C THR A 18 -0.95 2.87 8.49
N THR A 19 -0.38 2.12 7.54
CA THR A 19 -0.29 2.57 6.14
C THR A 19 -1.68 2.76 5.54
N ILE A 20 -2.61 1.84 5.79
CA ILE A 20 -3.99 1.96 5.32
C ILE A 20 -4.64 3.22 5.90
N TYR A 21 -4.43 3.51 7.19
CA TYR A 21 -4.94 4.72 7.82
C TYR A 21 -4.32 6.01 7.24
N GLU A 22 -3.01 6.03 7.01
CA GLU A 22 -2.33 7.15 6.37
C GLU A 22 -2.83 7.39 4.93
N MET A 23 -3.04 6.31 4.16
CA MET A 23 -3.57 6.40 2.81
C MET A 23 -5.04 6.85 2.80
N GLU A 24 -5.86 6.38 3.76
CA GLU A 24 -7.23 6.87 3.95
C GLU A 24 -7.24 8.38 4.24
N GLN A 25 -6.35 8.85 5.11
CA GLN A 25 -6.21 10.29 5.42
C GLN A 25 -5.76 11.12 4.21
N ARG A 26 -4.91 10.54 3.34
CA ARG A 26 -4.49 11.16 2.08
C ARG A 26 -5.54 11.07 0.97
N GLY A 27 -6.65 10.36 1.20
CA GLY A 27 -7.69 10.12 0.20
C GLY A 27 -7.29 9.13 -0.89
N GLU A 28 -6.20 8.38 -0.68
CA GLU A 28 -5.67 7.41 -1.63
C GLU A 28 -6.20 5.98 -1.40
N PHE A 29 -6.99 5.75 -0.34
CA PHE A 29 -7.56 4.45 -0.02
C PHE A 29 -9.07 4.55 0.17
N PRO A 30 -9.85 3.50 -0.16
CA PRO A 30 -11.29 3.48 0.06
C PRO A 30 -11.69 3.84 1.49
N ARG A 31 -12.71 4.68 1.62
CA ARG A 31 -13.16 5.18 2.92
C ARG A 31 -13.82 4.04 3.70
N ARG A 32 -13.37 3.81 4.94
CA ARG A 32 -14.04 2.87 5.84
C ARG A 32 -15.42 3.35 6.28
N PHE A 33 -16.31 2.41 6.59
CA PHE A 33 -17.58 2.69 7.24
C PHE A 33 -17.84 1.72 8.39
N ASN A 34 -18.66 2.16 9.35
CA ASN A 34 -18.99 1.38 10.53
C ASN A 34 -20.31 0.66 10.33
N LEU A 35 -20.30 -0.68 10.32
CA LEU A 35 -21.52 -1.48 10.44
C LEU A 35 -22.11 -1.39 11.84
N THR A 36 -21.25 -1.32 12.86
CA THR A 36 -21.61 -1.15 14.27
C THR A 36 -20.54 -0.30 14.97
N PRO A 37 -20.75 0.18 16.21
CA PRO A 37 -19.78 1.03 16.92
C PRO A 37 -18.37 0.42 17.08
N ARG A 38 -18.22 -0.90 16.91
CA ARG A 38 -16.95 -1.62 16.98
C ARG A 38 -16.59 -2.37 15.69
N CYS A 39 -17.41 -2.29 14.65
CA CYS A 39 -17.22 -3.04 13.41
C CYS A 39 -16.99 -2.09 12.24
N VAL A 40 -15.71 -1.79 12.01
CA VAL A 40 -15.21 -1.08 10.84
C VAL A 40 -15.06 -2.08 9.69
N VAL A 41 -15.60 -1.73 8.52
CA VAL A 41 -15.47 -2.52 7.29
C VAL A 41 -15.16 -1.62 6.10
N TRP A 42 -14.72 -2.26 5.02
CA TRP A 42 -14.55 -1.68 3.71
C TRP A 42 -15.44 -2.40 2.70
N ASP A 43 -15.88 -1.68 1.67
CA ASP A 43 -16.52 -2.33 0.53
C ASP A 43 -15.46 -3.04 -0.31
N LEU A 44 -15.70 -4.32 -0.61
CA LEU A 44 -14.76 -5.13 -1.38
C LEU A 44 -14.61 -4.58 -2.80
N GLY A 45 -15.69 -4.12 -3.42
CA GLY A 45 -15.66 -3.61 -4.79
C GLY A 45 -14.80 -2.34 -4.89
N GLU A 46 -14.89 -1.46 -3.90
CA GLU A 46 -14.01 -0.28 -3.83
C GLU A 46 -12.53 -0.67 -3.63
N VAL A 47 -12.26 -1.66 -2.77
CA VAL A 47 -10.89 -2.17 -2.57
C VAL A 47 -10.34 -2.82 -3.83
N GLU A 48 -11.14 -3.63 -4.53
CA GLU A 48 -10.74 -4.25 -5.80
C GLU A 48 -10.50 -3.21 -6.89
N ALA A 49 -11.38 -2.21 -7.01
CA ALA A 49 -11.21 -1.10 -7.96
C ALA A 49 -9.92 -0.33 -7.68
N TRP A 50 -9.64 -0.06 -6.41
CA TRP A 50 -8.39 0.58 -5.99
C TRP A 50 -7.15 -0.25 -6.36
N ILE A 51 -7.18 -1.58 -6.16
CA ILE A 51 -6.07 -2.46 -6.57
C ILE A 51 -5.86 -2.40 -8.08
N GLN A 52 -6.94 -2.39 -8.87
CA GLN A 52 -6.86 -2.27 -10.33
C GLN A 52 -6.28 -0.92 -10.75
N GLU A 53 -6.69 0.17 -10.11
CA GLU A 53 -6.13 1.49 -10.35
C GLU A 53 -4.62 1.54 -10.03
N ARG A 54 -4.20 0.95 -8.90
CA ARG A 54 -2.78 0.83 -8.53
C ARG A 54 -2.00 -0.05 -9.51
N ARG A 55 -2.60 -1.13 -10.02
CA ARG A 55 -2.00 -1.96 -11.08
C ARG A 55 -1.84 -1.15 -12.36
N ASN A 56 -2.88 -0.42 -12.77
CA ASN A 56 -2.84 0.40 -13.97
C ASN A 56 -1.81 1.53 -13.84
N ALA A 57 -1.74 2.20 -12.70
CA ALA A 57 -0.72 3.21 -12.42
C ALA A 57 0.71 2.63 -12.37
N SER A 58 0.87 1.41 -11.83
CA SER A 58 2.14 0.67 -11.88
C SER A 58 2.55 0.35 -13.33
N SER A 59 1.60 -0.16 -14.13
CA SER A 59 1.82 -0.50 -15.54
C SER A 59 2.03 0.72 -16.43
N ALA A 60 1.41 1.85 -16.11
CA ALA A 60 1.60 3.13 -16.78
C ALA A 60 2.91 3.85 -16.36
N GLY A 61 3.66 3.30 -15.41
CA GLY A 61 4.91 3.89 -14.92
C GLY A 61 4.71 5.19 -14.12
N SER A 62 3.48 5.50 -13.70
CA SER A 62 3.13 6.72 -12.96
C SER A 62 3.23 6.56 -11.44
N ILE A 63 3.43 5.33 -10.95
CA ILE A 63 3.88 5.14 -9.57
C ILE A 63 5.39 5.32 -9.57
N GLU A 64 5.86 6.45 -9.02
CA GLU A 64 7.26 6.60 -8.60
C GLU A 64 7.56 5.48 -7.59
N LEU A 65 8.10 4.37 -8.09
CA LEU A 65 8.71 3.34 -7.27
C LEU A 65 9.76 4.07 -6.44
N ALA A 66 9.65 3.97 -5.10
CA ALA A 66 10.67 4.50 -4.23
C ALA A 66 12.04 4.06 -4.78
N PRO A 67 12.98 4.99 -4.99
CA PRO A 67 14.24 4.65 -5.64
C PRO A 67 14.83 3.44 -4.92
N GLY A 68 15.19 2.42 -5.69
CA GLY A 68 15.81 1.22 -5.14
C GLY A 68 16.95 1.64 -4.20
N PRO A 69 17.11 0.99 -3.04
CA PRO A 69 18.06 1.45 -2.03
C PRO A 69 19.46 1.53 -2.63
N ASP A 70 20.02 2.75 -2.67
CA ASP A 70 21.36 2.98 -3.20
C ASP A 70 22.37 2.14 -2.42
N VAL A 71 22.97 1.16 -3.10
CA VAL A 71 23.85 0.15 -2.48
C VAL A 71 25.11 0.82 -1.92
N ARG A 72 25.51 1.97 -2.49
CA ARG A 72 26.67 2.76 -2.03
C ARG A 72 26.40 3.47 -0.70
N SER A 73 25.14 3.72 -0.36
CA SER A 73 24.70 4.31 0.90
C SER A 73 24.61 3.31 2.07
N ARG A 74 24.98 2.05 1.87
CA ARG A 74 24.93 1.02 2.93
C ARG A 74 26.01 1.21 4.00
N LYS A 75 25.60 1.60 5.21
CA LYS A 75 26.48 1.76 6.38
C LYS A 75 27.22 0.47 6.81
N ARG A 76 26.59 -0.70 6.64
CA ARG A 76 27.11 -1.99 7.14
C ARG A 76 27.99 -2.78 6.15
N ARG A 77 27.87 -2.51 4.84
CA ARG A 77 28.67 -3.15 3.76
C ARG A 77 28.86 -2.16 2.60
N PRO A 78 29.79 -1.21 2.72
CA PRO A 78 30.10 -0.27 1.65
C PRO A 78 30.70 -1.01 0.46
N VAL A 79 30.34 -0.62 -0.76
CA VAL A 79 31.01 -1.11 -1.97
C VAL A 79 32.40 -0.48 -2.01
N LYS A 80 33.47 -1.30 -2.08
CA LYS A 80 34.83 -0.80 -2.32
C LYS A 80 34.84 -0.12 -3.68
N SER A 81 35.10 1.18 -3.72
CA SER A 81 35.40 1.87 -4.97
C SER A 81 36.71 1.30 -5.52
N ASP A 82 36.64 0.61 -6.65
CA ASP A 82 37.82 0.16 -7.39
C ASP A 82 38.58 1.40 -7.85
N ARG A 83 39.73 1.66 -7.22
CA ARG A 83 40.71 2.63 -7.70
C ARG A 83 41.84 1.81 -8.32
N GLY A 84 41.97 1.93 -9.64
CA GLY A 84 43.15 1.51 -10.39
C GLY A 84 44.39 2.32 -10.05
#